data_AF-A0A9X8H6Z2-F1
#
_entry.id   AF-A0A9X8H6Z2-F1
#
_cell.length_a   1.000
_cell.length_b   1.000
_cell.length_c   1.000
_cell.angle_alpha   90.00
_cell.angle_beta   90.00
_cell.angle_gamma   90.00
#
_symmetry.space_group_name_H-M   'P 1'
#
loop_
_entity.id
_entity.type
_entity.pdbx_description
1 polymer ?
#
loop_
_entity_poly.entity_id
_entity_poly.type
_entity_poly.pdbx_seq_one_letter_code
_entity_poly.pdbx_strand_id
1 'polypeptide(L)'
;LPDVFDDLALFQSWFNSSNATNASTSTNDIISKEDVLTNQKQGQVVSKLHEILRPFVLRRLKVDVVLDVPSKTEIVVYCPMTDLQASYYKLIATKELAQALTAKHGKSGICCNHPYLFDEETDATGNVVTGDHLIQAAGKLVVMDAMLKQLLERGHKVLIFSQMTRVLDILEDYLVHRQIQYCRLDGSTHFTERQRSMDTFNDPTGGLQVFLLSTRAGGLGINLTGADTVILYDSDWNPHQDNQAQDRCHRIGQTKDVVVYRLITENSFENRMLQRANAKRTLERVVLSRGEFSSASGEKAPTHTSLTMEELEGLLQDDIQIRQEATGGIAPDELTLLCDRPQVIDAFVKKTTNVPRETKGYYVVDTAASRMMGMDSFT
;
A
#
# COMPACT_ATOMS: atom_id res chain seq x y z
N LEU A 1 -3.34 7.73 30.02
CA LEU A 1 -2.65 7.39 31.28
C LEU A 1 -1.57 8.42 31.50
N PRO A 2 -1.88 9.57 32.11
CA PRO A 2 -0.88 10.55 32.50
C PRO A 2 0.17 9.87 33.40
N ASP A 3 -0.25 9.24 34.50
CA ASP A 3 0.61 8.65 35.55
C ASP A 3 1.64 7.56 35.13
N VAL A 4 1.58 7.02 33.91
CA VAL A 4 2.51 5.99 33.39
C VAL A 4 3.47 6.57 32.36
N PHE A 5 3.05 7.63 31.66
CA PHE A 5 3.81 8.28 30.58
C PHE A 5 3.79 9.81 30.79
N ASP A 6 4.25 10.25 31.97
CA ASP A 6 4.30 11.67 32.32
C ASP A 6 5.44 12.42 31.60
N ASP A 7 6.46 11.69 31.13
CA ASP A 7 7.64 12.27 30.48
C ASP A 7 7.89 11.64 29.10
N LEU A 8 7.60 12.43 28.06
CA LEU A 8 7.86 12.08 26.66
C LEU A 8 9.36 11.83 26.40
N ALA A 9 10.26 12.57 27.05
CA ALA A 9 11.69 12.41 26.88
C ALA A 9 12.19 11.10 27.51
N LEU A 10 11.66 10.73 28.68
CA LEU A 10 11.92 9.44 29.31
C LEU A 10 11.48 8.29 28.40
N PHE A 11 10.27 8.35 27.85
CA PHE A 11 9.76 7.36 26.91
C PHE A 11 10.62 7.27 25.64
N GLN A 12 10.95 8.42 25.03
CA GLN A 12 11.81 8.46 23.84
C GLN A 12 13.22 7.91 24.13
N SER A 13 13.77 8.10 25.33
CA SER A 13 15.09 7.57 25.72
C SER A 13 15.15 6.05 25.67
N TRP A 14 14.03 5.36 25.92
CA TRP A 14 13.95 3.90 25.84
C TRP A 14 14.09 3.39 24.40
N PHE A 15 13.79 4.23 23.40
CA PHE A 15 13.82 3.87 21.98
C PHE A 15 14.95 4.54 21.18
N ASN A 16 15.44 5.72 21.60
CA ASN A 16 16.40 6.53 20.86
C ASN A 16 17.83 5.94 20.81
N SER A 17 18.18 4.98 21.65
CA SER A 17 19.48 4.28 21.56
C SER A 17 19.68 3.49 20.26
N SER A 18 18.62 3.31 19.47
CA SER A 18 18.64 2.61 18.18
C SER A 18 19.11 3.47 16.99
N ASN A 19 19.07 4.80 17.09
CA ASN A 19 19.42 5.70 15.98
C ASN A 19 20.93 6.04 15.88
N ALA A 20 21.76 5.58 16.82
CA ALA A 20 23.17 5.94 16.89
C ALA A 20 24.09 5.11 15.96
N THR A 21 23.59 4.07 15.29
CA THR A 21 24.42 3.14 14.49
C THR A 21 24.60 3.54 13.01
N ASN A 22 23.95 4.60 12.53
CA ASN A 22 24.04 5.00 11.11
C ASN A 22 25.17 6.01 10.79
N ALA A 23 26.17 6.15 11.65
CA ALA A 23 27.25 7.11 11.48
C ALA A 23 28.66 6.48 11.58
N SER A 24 28.94 5.39 10.87
CA SER A 24 30.33 5.05 10.49
C SER A 24 30.39 4.04 9.35
N THR A 25 31.00 4.46 8.26
CA THR A 25 31.21 3.70 7.02
C THR A 25 32.29 2.61 7.18
N SER A 26 32.05 1.46 6.55
CA SER A 26 33.02 0.52 5.93
C SER A 26 33.49 -0.73 6.72
N THR A 27 33.35 -1.85 6.01
CA THR A 27 34.12 -3.12 6.01
C THR A 27 33.85 -4.21 7.07
N ASN A 28 33.15 -5.24 6.57
CA ASN A 28 33.24 -6.69 6.76
C ASN A 28 33.57 -7.30 8.13
N ASP A 29 32.70 -8.25 8.49
CA ASP A 29 32.90 -9.39 9.38
C ASP A 29 33.35 -9.07 10.81
N ILE A 30 32.37 -8.97 11.69
CA ILE A 30 32.23 -9.69 12.97
C ILE A 30 30.92 -9.16 13.56
N ILE A 31 29.92 -10.04 13.75
CA ILE A 31 28.72 -9.74 14.54
C ILE A 31 29.25 -9.34 15.93
N SER A 32 29.28 -8.05 16.18
CA SER A 32 29.98 -7.50 17.32
C SER A 32 29.13 -7.75 18.58
N LYS A 33 29.77 -8.01 19.73
CA LYS A 33 29.05 -8.23 21.01
C LYS A 33 28.10 -7.06 21.34
N GLU A 34 28.35 -5.88 20.77
CA GLU A 34 27.50 -4.69 20.91
C GLU A 34 26.15 -4.84 20.20
N ASP A 35 26.08 -5.48 19.04
CA ASP A 35 24.83 -5.78 18.32
C ASP A 35 23.97 -6.81 19.06
N VAL A 36 24.61 -7.81 19.68
CA VAL A 36 23.91 -8.82 20.50
C VAL A 36 23.37 -8.20 21.81
N LEU A 37 24.15 -7.34 22.45
CA LEU A 37 23.72 -6.65 23.68
C LEU A 37 22.61 -5.62 23.42
N THR A 38 22.66 -4.90 22.29
CA THR A 38 21.60 -3.94 21.90
C THR A 38 20.31 -4.68 21.56
N ASN A 39 20.39 -5.80 20.81
CA ASN A 39 19.24 -6.66 20.53
C ASN A 39 18.60 -7.29 21.79
N GLN A 40 19.41 -7.73 22.76
CA GLN A 40 18.89 -8.24 24.05
C GLN A 40 18.21 -7.15 24.89
N LYS A 41 18.80 -5.95 24.96
CA LYS A 41 18.19 -4.80 25.65
C LYS A 41 16.88 -4.38 24.99
N GLN A 42 16.82 -4.36 23.66
CA GLN A 42 15.63 -4.09 22.89
C GLN A 42 14.55 -5.17 23.11
N GLY A 43 14.97 -6.43 23.26
CA GLY A 43 14.20 -7.55 23.84
C GLY A 43 13.40 -7.18 25.08
N GLN A 44 14.13 -6.74 26.10
CA GLN A 44 13.59 -6.48 27.43
C GLN A 44 12.70 -5.24 27.50
N VAL A 45 13.07 -4.17 26.77
CA VAL A 45 12.25 -2.93 26.70
C VAL A 45 10.90 -3.21 26.05
N VAL A 46 10.88 -3.95 24.94
CA VAL A 46 9.64 -4.31 24.25
C VAL A 46 8.76 -5.19 25.13
N SER A 47 9.32 -6.19 25.84
CA SER A 47 8.56 -7.05 26.77
C SER A 47 7.89 -6.27 27.90
N LYS A 48 8.59 -5.31 28.53
CA LYS A 48 8.00 -4.46 29.58
C LYS A 48 6.88 -3.56 29.04
N LEU A 49 7.04 -3.05 27.82
CA LEU A 49 6.00 -2.28 27.16
C LEU A 49 4.73 -3.13 26.96
N HIS A 50 4.86 -4.39 26.57
CA HIS A 50 3.71 -5.29 26.45
C HIS A 50 2.99 -5.54 27.76
N GLU A 51 3.71 -5.75 28.87
CA GLU A 51 3.09 -5.94 30.19
C GLU A 51 2.25 -4.72 30.60
N ILE A 52 2.73 -3.51 30.33
CA ILE A 52 2.03 -2.26 30.62
C ILE A 52 0.83 -2.04 29.69
N LEU A 53 0.96 -2.36 28.40
CA LEU A 53 -0.08 -2.13 27.39
C LEU A 53 -1.17 -3.21 27.38
N ARG A 54 -0.87 -4.42 27.89
CA ARG A 54 -1.78 -5.59 27.91
C ARG A 54 -3.19 -5.31 28.43
N PRO A 55 -3.40 -4.63 29.57
CA PRO A 55 -4.76 -4.37 30.06
C PRO A 55 -5.51 -3.30 29.25
N PHE A 56 -4.82 -2.53 28.39
CA PHE A 56 -5.41 -1.40 27.66
C PHE A 56 -5.62 -1.66 26.18
N VAL A 57 -4.99 -2.70 25.61
CA VAL A 57 -5.08 -3.03 24.19
C VAL A 57 -5.84 -4.33 24.01
N LEU A 58 -7.04 -4.24 23.43
CA LEU A 58 -7.75 -5.39 22.92
C LEU A 58 -7.51 -5.47 21.41
N ARG A 59 -6.92 -6.58 20.95
CA ARG A 59 -6.71 -6.84 19.53
C ARG A 59 -7.17 -8.26 19.20
N ARG A 60 -7.83 -8.42 18.06
CA ARG A 60 -8.23 -9.73 17.52
C ARG A 60 -7.94 -9.77 16.03
N LEU A 61 -7.55 -10.94 15.54
CA LEU A 61 -7.25 -11.12 14.12
C LEU A 61 -8.54 -11.41 13.36
N LYS A 62 -8.67 -10.94 12.11
CA LYS A 62 -9.84 -11.24 11.27
C LYS A 62 -10.04 -12.75 11.15
N VAL A 63 -8.95 -13.52 11.03
CA VAL A 63 -8.96 -14.99 10.95
C VAL A 63 -9.43 -15.66 12.24
N ASP A 64 -9.20 -15.06 13.41
CA ASP A 64 -9.59 -15.62 14.70
C ASP A 64 -11.07 -15.36 15.03
N VAL A 65 -11.68 -14.37 14.38
CA VAL A 65 -13.03 -13.89 14.67
C VAL A 65 -14.01 -14.25 13.57
N VAL A 66 -13.57 -14.32 12.32
CA VAL A 66 -14.42 -14.49 11.15
C VAL A 66 -13.87 -15.60 10.26
N LEU A 67 -14.62 -16.70 10.16
CA LEU A 67 -14.26 -17.89 9.38
C LEU A 67 -14.41 -17.72 7.85
N ASP A 68 -15.18 -16.72 7.38
CA ASP A 68 -15.67 -16.67 5.98
C ASP A 68 -15.21 -15.45 5.16
N VAL A 69 -14.17 -14.69 5.56
CA VAL A 69 -13.66 -13.61 4.68
C VAL A 69 -12.76 -14.21 3.59
N PRO A 70 -13.05 -13.97 2.29
CA PRO A 70 -12.23 -14.47 1.18
C PRO A 70 -10.78 -13.98 1.22
N SER A 71 -9.93 -14.60 0.42
CA SER A 71 -8.51 -14.28 0.42
C SER A 71 -8.23 -12.89 -0.17
N LYS A 72 -7.23 -12.21 0.39
CA LYS A 72 -6.66 -10.97 -0.16
C LYS A 72 -5.27 -11.27 -0.70
N THR A 73 -4.97 -10.78 -1.90
CA THR A 73 -3.62 -10.84 -2.50
C THR A 73 -3.18 -9.44 -2.90
N GLU A 74 -2.02 -9.00 -2.44
CA GLU A 74 -1.42 -7.71 -2.82
C GLU A 74 -0.28 -7.95 -3.82
N ILE A 75 -0.31 -7.21 -4.93
CA ILE A 75 0.63 -7.31 -6.04
C ILE A 75 1.15 -5.92 -6.36
N VAL A 76 2.45 -5.73 -6.25
CA VAL A 76 3.15 -4.52 -6.70
C VAL A 76 3.40 -4.65 -8.20
N VAL A 77 2.94 -3.67 -8.97
CA VAL A 77 3.11 -3.61 -10.43
C VAL A 77 4.05 -2.46 -10.77
N TYR A 78 5.15 -2.79 -11.43
CA TYR A 78 6.16 -1.83 -11.84
C TYR A 78 5.79 -1.16 -13.16
N CYS A 79 5.72 0.16 -13.14
CA CYS A 79 5.37 1.00 -14.27
C CYS A 79 6.63 1.73 -14.77
N PRO A 80 6.96 1.67 -16.07
CA PRO A 80 8.10 2.39 -16.60
C PRO A 80 7.80 3.90 -16.61
N MET A 81 8.82 4.75 -16.51
CA MET A 81 8.63 6.20 -16.74
C MET A 81 8.54 6.49 -18.24
N THR A 82 7.71 7.45 -18.62
CA THR A 82 7.71 8.02 -19.97
C THR A 82 8.87 9.00 -20.14
N ASP A 83 9.20 9.34 -21.39
CA ASP A 83 10.27 10.31 -21.67
C ASP A 83 9.98 11.69 -21.06
N LEU A 84 8.71 12.10 -21.06
CA LEU A 84 8.25 13.34 -20.44
C LEU A 84 8.40 13.27 -18.91
N GLN A 85 8.02 12.16 -18.28
CA GLN A 85 8.24 11.97 -16.84
C GLN A 85 9.73 11.98 -16.49
N ALA A 86 10.57 11.33 -17.30
CA ALA A 86 12.01 11.26 -17.08
C ALA A 86 12.66 12.65 -17.21
N SER A 87 12.21 13.49 -18.14
CA SER A 87 12.72 14.87 -18.28
C SER A 87 12.37 15.72 -17.06
N TYR A 88 11.12 15.73 -16.60
CA TYR A 88 10.71 16.41 -15.38
C TYR A 88 11.43 15.87 -14.15
N TYR A 89 11.57 14.54 -14.05
CA TYR A 89 12.28 13.91 -12.93
C TYR A 89 13.74 14.35 -12.85
N LYS A 90 14.44 14.41 -14.01
CA LYS A 90 15.82 14.93 -14.09
C LYS A 90 15.89 16.40 -13.66
N LEU A 91 14.97 17.25 -14.12
CA LEU A 91 14.91 18.68 -13.77
C LEU A 91 14.65 18.91 -12.27
N ILE A 92 13.83 18.06 -11.64
CA ILE A 92 13.60 18.09 -10.20
C ILE A 92 14.84 17.59 -9.45
N ALA A 93 15.48 16.53 -9.94
CA ALA A 93 16.69 15.97 -9.34
C ALA A 93 17.89 16.93 -9.39
N THR A 94 18.05 17.73 -10.45
CA THR A 94 19.12 18.73 -10.60
C THR A 94 18.92 20.00 -9.78
N LYS A 95 17.84 20.08 -8.98
CA LYS A 95 17.49 21.17 -8.05
C LYS A 95 17.21 22.55 -8.67
N GLU A 96 17.50 22.80 -9.94
CA GLU A 96 17.21 24.07 -10.63
C GLU A 96 15.72 24.40 -10.66
N LEU A 97 14.88 23.38 -10.90
CA LEU A 97 13.42 23.52 -10.91
C LEU A 97 12.77 23.11 -9.57
N ALA A 98 13.54 22.48 -8.68
CA ALA A 98 13.02 21.96 -7.42
C ALA A 98 12.53 23.07 -6.48
N GLN A 99 13.21 24.21 -6.38
CA GLN A 99 12.74 25.30 -5.51
C GLN A 99 11.44 25.94 -6.03
N ALA A 100 11.32 26.15 -7.36
CA ALA A 100 10.13 26.72 -7.97
C ALA A 100 8.92 25.76 -7.95
N LEU A 101 9.13 24.48 -8.27
CA LEU A 101 8.06 23.47 -8.27
C LEU A 101 7.67 23.00 -6.88
N THR A 102 8.63 22.85 -5.95
CA THR A 102 8.30 22.46 -4.56
C THR A 102 7.52 23.56 -3.85
N ALA A 103 7.81 24.83 -4.15
CA ALA A 103 7.06 25.97 -3.61
C ALA A 103 5.62 26.07 -4.14
N LYS A 104 5.37 25.63 -5.39
CA LYS A 104 4.07 25.81 -6.07
C LYS A 104 3.17 24.57 -6.06
N HIS A 105 3.75 23.37 -6.12
CA HIS A 105 3.00 22.11 -6.30
C HIS A 105 3.27 21.06 -5.21
N GLY A 106 4.32 21.19 -4.40
CA GLY A 106 4.66 20.25 -3.33
C GLY A 106 5.71 19.19 -3.71
N LYS A 107 5.82 18.13 -2.91
CA LYS A 107 6.94 17.16 -2.89
C LYS A 107 7.22 16.51 -4.25
N SER A 108 8.49 16.17 -4.49
CA SER A 108 9.06 15.53 -5.69
C SER A 108 8.31 14.30 -6.28
N GLY A 109 7.39 13.67 -5.54
CA GLY A 109 6.61 12.50 -6.00
C GLY A 109 5.52 12.81 -7.03
N ILE A 110 5.19 14.08 -7.25
CA ILE A 110 4.12 14.52 -8.17
C ILE A 110 4.37 14.07 -9.61
N CYS A 111 5.63 14.09 -10.07
CA CYS A 111 6.00 13.68 -11.43
C CYS A 111 5.76 12.20 -11.74
N CYS A 112 5.82 11.33 -10.73
CA CYS A 112 5.60 9.89 -10.89
C CYS A 112 4.11 9.58 -11.12
N ASN A 113 3.23 10.44 -10.61
CA ASN A 113 1.78 10.29 -10.77
C ASN A 113 1.33 10.71 -12.17
N HIS A 114 1.61 11.94 -12.58
CA HIS A 114 1.27 12.42 -13.93
C HIS A 114 2.02 13.72 -14.27
N PRO A 115 2.62 13.88 -15.47
CA PRO A 115 3.27 15.14 -15.87
C PRO A 115 2.35 16.35 -15.87
N TYR A 116 1.08 16.17 -16.27
CA TYR A 116 0.10 17.26 -16.32
C TYR A 116 -0.28 17.84 -14.95
N LEU A 117 0.22 17.27 -13.84
CA LEU A 117 0.13 17.96 -12.56
C LEU A 117 0.97 19.25 -12.52
N PHE A 118 1.97 19.37 -13.39
CA PHE A 118 2.79 20.59 -13.52
C PHE A 118 2.28 21.52 -14.61
N ASP A 119 2.00 20.98 -15.79
CA ASP A 119 1.60 21.74 -16.97
C ASP A 119 0.62 20.90 -17.80
N GLU A 120 -0.62 21.35 -17.91
CA GLU A 120 -1.67 20.69 -18.67
C GLU A 120 -1.58 21.16 -20.12
N GLU A 121 -1.62 20.21 -21.06
CA GLU A 121 -1.69 20.56 -22.47
C GLU A 121 -3.04 21.24 -22.75
N THR A 122 -2.98 22.51 -23.13
CA THR A 122 -4.13 23.32 -23.50
C THR A 122 -4.13 23.58 -25.00
N ASP A 123 -5.31 23.56 -25.60
CA ASP A 123 -5.48 23.93 -27.00
C ASP A 123 -5.22 25.43 -27.21
N ALA A 124 -5.25 25.88 -28.47
CA ALA A 124 -5.10 27.30 -28.82
C ALA A 124 -6.18 28.22 -28.19
N THR A 125 -7.24 27.65 -27.63
CA THR A 125 -8.30 28.37 -26.91
C THR A 125 -8.16 28.33 -25.39
N GLY A 126 -7.15 27.64 -24.87
CA GLY A 126 -6.87 27.51 -23.44
C GLY A 126 -7.67 26.41 -22.74
N ASN A 127 -8.37 25.54 -23.47
CA ASN A 127 -9.08 24.40 -22.89
C ASN A 127 -8.15 23.20 -22.79
N VAL A 128 -8.26 22.44 -21.69
CA VAL A 128 -7.49 21.21 -21.50
C VAL A 128 -7.88 20.20 -22.58
N VAL A 129 -6.88 19.70 -23.31
CA VAL A 129 -7.11 18.68 -24.33
C VAL A 129 -7.19 17.32 -23.63
N THR A 130 -8.30 16.61 -23.80
CA THR A 130 -8.43 15.22 -23.34
C THR A 130 -8.28 14.28 -24.54
N GLY A 131 -7.32 13.35 -24.47
CA GLY A 131 -7.03 12.44 -25.56
C GLY A 131 -5.97 11.40 -25.20
N ASP A 132 -5.49 10.63 -26.18
CA ASP A 132 -4.53 9.55 -25.93
C ASP A 132 -3.16 10.05 -25.41
N HIS A 133 -2.80 11.30 -25.69
CA HIS A 133 -1.63 11.97 -25.10
C HIS A 133 -1.66 11.99 -23.57
N LEU A 134 -2.83 12.16 -22.94
CA LEU A 134 -3.01 12.05 -21.48
C LEU A 134 -2.50 10.70 -20.97
N ILE A 135 -2.90 9.62 -21.63
CA ILE A 135 -2.57 8.26 -21.23
C ILE A 135 -1.08 8.00 -21.48
N GLN A 136 -0.57 8.40 -22.65
CA GLN A 136 0.83 8.20 -23.04
C GLN A 136 1.81 9.08 -22.25
N ALA A 137 1.34 10.15 -21.61
CA ALA A 137 2.17 11.03 -20.81
C ALA A 137 2.64 10.37 -19.50
N ALA A 138 1.89 9.43 -18.92
CA ALA A 138 2.22 8.80 -17.64
C ALA A 138 2.25 7.28 -17.72
N GLY A 139 3.39 6.66 -17.37
CA GLY A 139 3.54 5.22 -17.50
C GLY A 139 2.61 4.41 -16.58
N LYS A 140 2.25 4.97 -15.41
CA LYS A 140 1.20 4.39 -14.54
C LYS A 140 -0.15 4.34 -15.25
N LEU A 141 -0.51 5.41 -15.97
CA LEU A 141 -1.78 5.50 -16.68
C LEU A 141 -1.80 4.57 -17.90
N VAL A 142 -0.68 4.39 -18.60
CA VAL A 142 -0.52 3.38 -19.67
C VAL A 142 -0.79 1.97 -19.14
N VAL A 143 -0.11 1.58 -18.05
CA VAL A 143 -0.28 0.26 -17.44
C VAL A 143 -1.70 0.08 -16.90
N MET A 144 -2.25 1.11 -16.26
CA MET A 144 -3.61 1.09 -15.72
C MET A 144 -4.66 1.01 -16.84
N ASP A 145 -4.50 1.69 -17.98
CA ASP A 145 -5.44 1.65 -19.11
C ASP A 145 -5.55 0.22 -19.68
N ALA A 146 -4.40 -0.43 -19.88
CA ALA A 146 -4.34 -1.81 -20.34
C ALA A 146 -4.95 -2.79 -19.30
N MET A 147 -4.70 -2.57 -18.01
CA MET A 147 -5.22 -3.40 -16.93
C MET A 147 -6.74 -3.22 -16.75
N LEU A 148 -7.20 -1.97 -16.71
CA LEU A 148 -8.59 -1.61 -16.47
C LEU A 148 -9.46 -2.16 -17.59
N LYS A 149 -9.04 -2.04 -18.85
CA LYS A 149 -9.76 -2.64 -19.98
C LYS A 149 -10.02 -4.13 -19.77
N GLN A 150 -8.98 -4.90 -19.44
CA GLN A 150 -9.11 -6.34 -19.23
C GLN A 150 -9.98 -6.69 -18.01
N LEU A 151 -9.84 -5.95 -16.91
CA LEU A 151 -10.62 -6.17 -15.70
C LEU A 151 -12.11 -5.89 -15.92
N LEU A 152 -12.43 -4.81 -16.64
CA LEU A 152 -13.81 -4.41 -16.93
C LEU A 152 -14.48 -5.37 -17.92
N GLU A 153 -13.77 -5.81 -18.98
CA GLU A 153 -14.25 -6.83 -19.93
C GLU A 153 -14.58 -8.16 -19.24
N ARG A 154 -13.83 -8.49 -18.17
CA ARG A 154 -14.06 -9.68 -17.33
C ARG A 154 -15.15 -9.48 -16.26
N GLY A 155 -15.75 -8.28 -16.17
CA GLY A 155 -16.85 -7.99 -15.24
C GLY A 155 -16.41 -7.70 -13.80
N HIS A 156 -15.14 -7.39 -13.56
CA HIS A 156 -14.65 -7.00 -12.23
C HIS A 156 -15.09 -5.58 -11.88
N LYS A 157 -15.27 -5.32 -10.58
CA LYS A 157 -15.56 -3.98 -10.04
C LYS A 157 -14.32 -3.46 -9.32
N VAL A 158 -13.85 -2.29 -9.74
CA VAL A 158 -12.53 -1.74 -9.44
C VAL A 158 -12.64 -0.47 -8.59
N LEU A 159 -11.96 -0.46 -7.45
CA LEU A 159 -11.72 0.73 -6.64
C LEU A 159 -10.35 1.31 -6.99
N ILE A 160 -10.28 2.58 -7.36
CA ILE A 160 -9.01 3.25 -7.64
C ILE A 160 -8.78 4.30 -6.55
N PHE A 161 -7.73 4.12 -5.76
CA PHE A 161 -7.35 5.06 -4.71
C PHE A 161 -6.20 5.95 -5.16
N SER A 162 -6.31 7.23 -4.83
CA SER A 162 -5.17 8.16 -4.88
C SER A 162 -5.11 9.10 -3.68
N GLN A 163 -3.90 9.53 -3.31
CA GLN A 163 -3.67 10.53 -2.28
C GLN A 163 -4.01 11.95 -2.73
N MET A 164 -3.79 12.26 -4.01
CA MET A 164 -3.96 13.61 -4.55
C MET A 164 -5.29 13.72 -5.30
N THR A 165 -6.16 14.64 -4.89
CA THR A 165 -7.43 14.89 -5.60
C THR A 165 -7.20 15.36 -7.04
N ARG A 166 -6.12 16.09 -7.32
CA ARG A 166 -5.74 16.47 -8.69
C ARG A 166 -5.44 15.28 -9.61
N VAL A 167 -4.94 14.18 -9.04
CA VAL A 167 -4.79 12.93 -9.81
C VAL A 167 -6.16 12.34 -10.09
N LEU A 168 -7.09 12.40 -9.14
CA LEU A 168 -8.47 11.96 -9.39
C LEU A 168 -9.13 12.78 -10.51
N ASP A 169 -8.90 14.09 -10.57
CA ASP A 169 -9.38 14.95 -11.68
C ASP A 169 -8.86 14.42 -13.04
N ILE A 170 -7.55 14.13 -13.14
CA ILE A 170 -6.95 13.54 -14.35
C ILE A 170 -7.53 12.16 -14.68
N LEU A 171 -7.80 11.35 -13.65
CA LEU A 171 -8.40 10.03 -13.83
C LEU A 171 -9.87 10.13 -14.28
N GLU A 172 -10.61 11.16 -13.86
CA GLU A 172 -11.96 11.43 -14.37
C GLU A 172 -11.92 11.76 -15.87
N ASP A 173 -11.02 12.64 -16.30
CA ASP A 173 -10.84 12.98 -17.72
C ASP A 173 -10.49 11.74 -18.56
N TYR A 174 -9.61 10.89 -18.02
CA TYR A 174 -9.27 9.59 -18.62
C TYR A 174 -10.50 8.67 -18.77
N LEU A 175 -11.30 8.51 -17.72
CA LEU A 175 -12.48 7.64 -17.74
C LEU A 175 -13.56 8.18 -18.67
N VAL A 176 -13.75 9.50 -18.73
CA VAL A 176 -14.66 10.16 -19.68
C VAL A 176 -14.19 9.91 -21.12
N HIS A 177 -12.90 10.08 -21.40
CA HIS A 177 -12.31 9.81 -22.72
C HIS A 177 -12.50 8.35 -23.16
N ARG A 178 -12.34 7.40 -22.24
CA ARG A 178 -12.60 5.97 -22.47
C ARG A 178 -14.07 5.56 -22.40
N GLN A 179 -14.99 6.50 -22.13
CA GLN A 179 -16.43 6.28 -21.98
C GLN A 179 -16.80 5.25 -20.89
N ILE A 180 -16.01 5.20 -19.81
CA ILE A 180 -16.21 4.30 -18.69
C ILE A 180 -17.04 5.01 -17.62
N GLN A 181 -18.14 4.38 -17.19
CA GLN A 181 -18.94 4.90 -16.09
C GLN A 181 -18.20 4.77 -14.76
N TYR A 182 -18.17 5.85 -13.98
CA TYR A 182 -17.49 5.88 -12.69
C TYR A 182 -18.27 6.67 -11.63
N CYS A 183 -17.95 6.41 -10.38
CA CYS A 183 -18.30 7.27 -9.25
C CYS A 183 -17.04 7.84 -8.62
N ARG A 184 -17.11 9.06 -8.10
CA ARG A 184 -16.04 9.70 -7.35
C ARG A 184 -16.49 10.01 -5.94
N LEU A 185 -15.61 9.80 -4.97
CA LEU A 185 -15.81 10.19 -3.59
C LEU A 185 -14.50 10.69 -3.01
N ASP A 186 -14.50 11.96 -2.64
CA ASP A 186 -13.42 12.62 -1.93
C ASP A 186 -13.94 13.35 -0.69
N GLY A 187 -13.07 14.11 -0.02
CA GLY A 187 -13.43 14.83 1.20
C GLY A 187 -14.47 15.94 1.01
N SER A 188 -14.76 16.33 -0.23
CA SER A 188 -15.72 17.41 -0.55
C SER A 188 -17.14 16.90 -0.80
N THR A 189 -17.32 15.60 -1.07
CA THR A 189 -18.62 15.00 -1.40
C THR A 189 -19.60 15.03 -0.21
N HIS A 190 -20.81 15.54 -0.44
CA HIS A 190 -21.85 15.63 0.59
C HIS A 190 -22.33 14.24 1.04
N PHE A 191 -22.76 14.12 2.31
CA PHE A 191 -23.12 12.83 2.92
C PHE A 191 -24.24 12.08 2.16
N THR A 192 -25.25 12.80 1.66
CA THR A 192 -26.38 12.20 0.93
C THR A 192 -25.96 11.63 -0.42
N GLU A 193 -25.09 12.33 -1.15
CA GLU A 193 -24.54 11.86 -2.42
C GLU A 193 -23.63 10.66 -2.20
N ARG A 194 -22.84 10.69 -1.13
CA ARG A 194 -21.97 9.59 -0.73
C ARG A 194 -22.73 8.27 -0.61
N GLN A 195 -23.84 8.26 0.14
CA GLN A 195 -24.64 7.04 0.33
C GLN A 195 -25.21 6.54 -0.99
N ARG A 196 -25.76 7.45 -1.81
CA ARG A 196 -26.28 7.11 -3.14
C ARG A 196 -25.22 6.49 -4.04
N SER A 197 -24.01 7.05 -4.10
CA SER A 197 -22.91 6.50 -4.89
C SER A 197 -22.47 5.12 -4.38
N MET A 198 -22.44 4.93 -3.05
CA MET A 198 -22.15 3.63 -2.44
C MET A 198 -23.20 2.58 -2.80
N ASP A 199 -24.48 2.92 -2.68
CA ASP A 199 -25.59 2.01 -2.99
C ASP A 199 -25.59 1.63 -4.48
N THR A 200 -25.40 2.63 -5.36
CA THR A 200 -25.32 2.44 -6.82
C THR A 200 -24.15 1.54 -7.21
N PHE A 201 -23.00 1.69 -6.55
CA PHE A 201 -21.83 0.86 -6.84
C PHE A 201 -21.96 -0.57 -6.30
N ASN A 202 -22.57 -0.73 -5.12
CA ASN A 202 -22.77 -2.05 -4.52
C ASN A 202 -23.89 -2.85 -5.21
N ASP A 203 -24.79 -2.21 -5.97
CA ASP A 203 -25.82 -2.88 -6.76
C ASP A 203 -25.20 -3.84 -7.79
N PRO A 204 -25.41 -5.17 -7.68
CA PRO A 204 -24.87 -6.14 -8.63
C PRO A 204 -25.52 -6.06 -10.01
N THR A 205 -26.71 -5.46 -10.12
CA THR A 205 -27.40 -5.24 -11.41
C THR A 205 -27.02 -3.93 -12.08
N GLY A 206 -26.35 -3.03 -11.33
CA GLY A 206 -25.85 -1.76 -11.84
C GLY A 206 -24.67 -1.96 -12.80
N GLY A 207 -24.62 -1.16 -13.87
CA GLY A 207 -23.52 -1.13 -14.84
C GLY A 207 -22.26 -0.42 -14.37
N LEU A 208 -22.25 0.08 -13.12
CA LEU A 208 -21.13 0.84 -12.58
C LEU A 208 -20.01 -0.09 -12.11
N GLN A 209 -18.84 0.03 -12.72
CA GLN A 209 -17.70 -0.83 -12.44
C GLN A 209 -16.51 -0.12 -11.81
N VAL A 210 -16.40 1.21 -11.89
CA VAL A 210 -15.25 1.97 -11.38
C VAL A 210 -15.66 2.94 -10.28
N PHE A 211 -14.90 2.97 -9.19
CA PHE A 211 -15.04 3.96 -8.12
C PHE A 211 -13.69 4.63 -7.82
N LEU A 212 -13.60 5.93 -8.07
CA LEU A 212 -12.49 6.79 -7.70
C LEU A 212 -12.61 7.27 -6.25
N LEU A 213 -11.57 7.04 -5.46
CA LEU A 213 -11.56 7.34 -4.04
C LEU A 213 -10.28 8.07 -3.66
N SER A 214 -10.40 9.11 -2.85
CA SER A 214 -9.21 9.62 -2.16
C SER A 214 -8.85 8.69 -1.00
N THR A 215 -7.57 8.36 -0.81
CA THR A 215 -7.15 7.47 0.29
C THR A 215 -7.58 8.02 1.66
N ARG A 216 -7.63 9.35 1.80
CA ARG A 216 -8.12 10.02 3.02
C ARG A 216 -9.62 9.88 3.23
N ALA A 217 -10.42 9.85 2.17
CA ALA A 217 -11.84 9.57 2.27
C ALA A 217 -12.12 8.12 2.71
N GLY A 218 -11.14 7.22 2.57
CA GLY A 218 -11.19 5.87 3.14
C GLY A 218 -11.41 5.86 4.65
N GLY A 219 -10.95 6.87 5.39
CA GLY A 219 -11.14 6.98 6.85
C GLY A 219 -12.59 7.23 7.30
N LEU A 220 -13.52 7.47 6.37
CA LEU A 220 -14.90 7.88 6.67
C LEU A 220 -15.87 6.71 6.93
N GLY A 221 -15.38 5.47 7.02
CA GLY A 221 -16.22 4.30 7.33
C GLY A 221 -17.11 3.82 6.18
N ILE A 222 -16.68 3.99 4.93
CA ILE A 222 -17.39 3.53 3.73
C ILE A 222 -17.40 1.99 3.60
N ASN A 223 -18.45 1.42 2.99
CA ASN A 223 -18.58 -0.02 2.77
C ASN A 223 -18.77 -0.31 1.28
N LEU A 224 -17.76 -0.91 0.64
CA LEU A 224 -17.69 -1.13 -0.80
C LEU A 224 -17.41 -2.61 -1.12
N THR A 225 -18.16 -3.52 -0.49
CA THR A 225 -18.03 -4.97 -0.68
C THR A 225 -18.42 -5.46 -2.06
N GLY A 226 -19.08 -4.62 -2.89
CA GLY A 226 -19.34 -4.95 -4.29
C GLY A 226 -18.09 -5.03 -5.17
N ALA A 227 -16.99 -4.38 -4.76
CA ALA A 227 -15.70 -4.45 -5.45
C ALA A 227 -14.91 -5.69 -5.07
N ASP A 228 -14.18 -6.22 -6.03
CA ASP A 228 -13.23 -7.32 -5.86
C ASP A 228 -11.79 -6.94 -6.27
N THR A 229 -11.61 -5.74 -6.81
CA THR A 229 -10.31 -5.24 -7.26
C THR A 229 -10.02 -3.88 -6.67
N VAL A 230 -8.79 -3.69 -6.18
CA VAL A 230 -8.30 -2.40 -5.71
C VAL A 230 -7.04 -2.03 -6.49
N ILE A 231 -6.98 -0.81 -7.00
CA ILE A 231 -5.78 -0.23 -7.60
C ILE A 231 -5.35 0.95 -6.71
N LEU A 232 -4.17 0.86 -6.12
CA LEU A 232 -3.52 1.96 -5.43
C LEU A 232 -2.63 2.67 -6.46
N TYR A 233 -3.12 3.81 -6.98
CA TYR A 233 -2.41 4.59 -8.00
C TYR A 233 -1.14 5.23 -7.44
N ASP A 234 -1.24 5.76 -6.23
CA ASP A 234 -0.12 6.22 -5.42
C ASP A 234 -0.28 5.77 -3.96
N SER A 235 0.86 5.55 -3.30
CA SER A 235 0.90 4.96 -1.97
C SER A 235 1.13 6.02 -0.88
N ASP A 236 0.55 5.84 0.29
CA ASP A 236 0.85 6.71 1.44
C ASP A 236 2.24 6.39 2.03
N TRP A 237 2.83 7.38 2.68
CA TRP A 237 4.01 7.21 3.52
C TRP A 237 3.72 6.42 4.81
N ASN A 238 2.44 6.36 5.18
CA ASN A 238 1.91 5.58 6.27
C ASN A 238 1.15 4.36 5.72
N PRO A 239 1.73 3.15 5.78
CA PRO A 239 1.09 1.94 5.28
C PRO A 239 -0.30 1.65 5.88
N HIS A 240 -0.59 2.16 7.09
CA HIS A 240 -1.91 2.00 7.70
C HIS A 240 -3.03 2.64 6.89
N GLN A 241 -2.77 3.77 6.22
CA GLN A 241 -3.78 4.45 5.41
C GLN A 241 -4.14 3.61 4.20
N ASP A 242 -3.14 3.01 3.55
CA ASP A 242 -3.36 2.12 2.41
C ASP A 242 -4.06 0.82 2.84
N ASN A 243 -3.67 0.24 3.98
CA ASN A 243 -4.34 -0.95 4.52
C ASN A 243 -5.81 -0.64 4.87
N GLN A 244 -6.09 0.53 5.46
CA GLN A 244 -7.44 0.98 5.77
C GLN A 244 -8.29 1.16 4.50
N ALA A 245 -7.69 1.67 3.42
CA ALA A 245 -8.34 1.80 2.12
C ALA A 245 -8.67 0.43 1.51
N GLN A 246 -7.75 -0.53 1.54
CA GLN A 246 -7.99 -1.91 1.09
C GLN A 246 -9.13 -2.59 1.89
N ASP A 247 -9.16 -2.37 3.21
CA ASP A 247 -10.18 -2.89 4.12
C ASP A 247 -11.60 -2.35 3.86
N ARG A 248 -11.79 -1.39 2.94
CA ARG A 248 -13.13 -0.94 2.52
C ARG A 248 -13.89 -1.97 1.68
N CYS A 249 -13.14 -2.83 0.97
CA CYS A 249 -13.70 -3.95 0.19
C CYS A 249 -13.35 -5.32 0.80
N HIS A 250 -12.23 -5.44 1.53
CA HIS A 250 -11.86 -6.66 2.27
C HIS A 250 -12.41 -6.62 3.71
N ARG A 251 -13.74 -6.71 3.82
CA ARG A 251 -14.48 -6.63 5.09
C ARG A 251 -15.60 -7.68 5.12
N ILE A 252 -16.16 -7.91 6.31
CA ILE A 252 -17.36 -8.74 6.51
C ILE A 252 -18.44 -8.31 5.50
N GLY A 253 -18.95 -9.29 4.73
CA GLY A 253 -19.89 -9.06 3.63
C GLY A 253 -19.26 -9.23 2.23
N GLN A 254 -17.93 -9.30 2.14
CA GLN A 254 -17.25 -9.66 0.90
C GLN A 254 -17.42 -11.17 0.62
N THR A 255 -17.77 -11.50 -0.62
CA THR A 255 -17.94 -12.90 -1.06
C THR A 255 -16.93 -13.32 -2.12
N LYS A 256 -16.21 -12.37 -2.72
CA LYS A 256 -15.20 -12.61 -3.75
C LYS A 256 -13.80 -12.46 -3.17
N ASP A 257 -12.86 -13.26 -3.64
CA ASP A 257 -11.43 -13.02 -3.38
C ASP A 257 -11.08 -11.61 -3.86
N VAL A 258 -10.20 -10.91 -3.13
CA VAL A 258 -9.83 -9.52 -3.41
C VAL A 258 -8.38 -9.46 -3.88
N VAL A 259 -8.14 -8.77 -5.00
CA VAL A 259 -6.79 -8.51 -5.50
C VAL A 259 -6.51 -7.01 -5.43
N VAL A 260 -5.37 -6.66 -4.83
CA VAL A 260 -4.90 -5.29 -4.66
C VAL A 260 -3.67 -5.10 -5.54
N TYR A 261 -3.75 -4.21 -6.53
CA TYR A 261 -2.62 -3.80 -7.35
C TYR A 261 -2.06 -2.48 -6.82
N ARG A 262 -0.77 -2.44 -6.52
CA ARG A 262 -0.06 -1.23 -6.13
C ARG A 262 0.84 -0.79 -7.27
N LEU A 263 0.52 0.33 -7.90
CA LEU A 263 1.32 0.86 -9.00
C LEU A 263 2.53 1.62 -8.45
N ILE A 264 3.72 1.26 -8.92
CA ILE A 264 4.97 1.91 -8.53
C ILE A 264 5.77 2.24 -9.77
N THR A 265 6.24 3.48 -9.87
CA THR A 265 7.12 3.88 -10.96
C THR A 265 8.54 3.38 -10.73
N GLU A 266 9.12 2.68 -11.72
CA GLU A 266 10.51 2.19 -11.68
C GLU A 266 11.52 3.33 -11.52
N ASN A 267 12.66 3.06 -10.87
CA ASN A 267 13.77 4.01 -10.64
C ASN A 267 13.36 5.39 -10.09
N SER A 268 12.24 5.43 -9.37
CA SER A 268 11.67 6.66 -8.86
C SER A 268 11.91 6.83 -7.36
N PHE A 269 11.54 8.01 -6.87
CA PHE A 269 11.44 8.27 -5.44
C PHE A 269 10.44 7.34 -4.73
N GLU A 270 9.43 6.80 -5.44
CA GLU A 270 8.44 5.89 -4.87
C GLU A 270 9.08 4.60 -4.36
N ASN A 271 10.14 4.12 -5.03
CA ASN A 271 10.91 2.97 -4.55
C ASN A 271 11.47 3.23 -3.15
N ARG A 272 12.04 4.43 -2.92
CA ARG A 272 12.57 4.85 -1.60
C ARG A 272 11.47 5.00 -0.55
N MET A 273 10.32 5.53 -0.97
CA MET A 273 9.16 5.66 -0.09
C MET A 273 8.67 4.29 0.37
N LEU A 274 8.61 3.31 -0.54
CA LEU A 274 8.24 1.94 -0.22
C LEU A 274 9.20 1.30 0.78
N GLN A 275 10.52 1.49 0.65
CA GLN A 275 11.48 0.97 1.64
C GLN A 275 11.19 1.52 3.04
N ARG A 276 10.90 2.82 3.13
CA ARG A 276 10.59 3.46 4.42
C ARG A 276 9.25 2.99 4.99
N ALA A 277 8.26 2.79 4.13
CA ALA A 277 6.96 2.23 4.51
C ALA A 277 7.11 0.80 5.04
N ASN A 278 7.95 -0.02 4.40
CA ASN A 278 8.26 -1.38 4.86
C ASN A 278 9.05 -1.39 6.15
N ALA A 279 10.09 -0.57 6.29
CA ALA A 279 10.84 -0.45 7.54
C ALA A 279 9.92 -0.12 8.74
N LYS A 280 8.89 0.72 8.52
CA LYS A 280 7.85 0.99 9.53
C LYS A 280 6.99 -0.24 9.84
N ARG A 281 6.56 -1.00 8.83
CA ARG A 281 5.81 -2.26 9.01
C ARG A 281 6.63 -3.29 9.78
N THR A 282 7.92 -3.44 9.44
CA THR A 282 8.84 -4.36 10.10
C THR A 282 9.01 -4.01 11.58
N LEU A 283 9.16 -2.72 11.90
CA LEU A 283 9.21 -2.26 13.30
C LEU A 283 7.91 -2.57 14.05
N GLU A 284 6.77 -2.30 13.44
CA GLU A 284 5.46 -2.62 14.02
C GLU A 284 5.35 -4.12 14.31
N ARG A 285 5.76 -4.96 13.37
CA ARG A 285 5.72 -6.42 13.48
C ARG A 285 6.56 -6.94 14.64
N VAL A 286 7.78 -6.42 14.82
CA VAL A 286 8.68 -6.79 15.92
C VAL A 286 8.10 -6.38 17.28
N VAL A 287 7.41 -5.25 17.33
CA VAL A 287 6.66 -4.86 18.53
C VAL A 287 5.50 -5.84 18.72
N LEU A 288 4.67 -6.08 17.72
CA LEU A 288 3.46 -6.89 17.88
C LEU A 288 3.71 -8.37 18.20
N SER A 289 4.70 -9.01 17.59
CA SER A 289 4.98 -10.44 17.77
C SER A 289 5.48 -10.78 19.17
N ARG A 290 6.08 -9.82 19.88
CA ARG A 290 6.49 -9.98 21.29
C ARG A 290 5.35 -9.79 22.28
N GLY A 291 4.15 -9.49 21.80
CA GLY A 291 2.97 -9.18 22.60
C GLY A 291 1.77 -10.04 22.28
N GLU A 292 1.91 -11.37 22.22
CA GLU A 292 0.76 -12.28 22.12
C GLU A 292 -0.19 -12.08 23.32
N PHE A 293 -1.20 -11.23 23.13
CA PHE A 293 -2.26 -10.97 24.08
C PHE A 293 -3.23 -12.15 24.07
N SER A 294 -2.91 -13.17 24.87
CA SER A 294 -3.77 -14.34 25.08
C SER A 294 -5.22 -13.95 25.35
N SER A 295 -6.11 -14.50 24.53
CA SER A 295 -7.56 -14.48 24.61
C SER A 295 -8.05 -14.90 25.99
N ALA A 296 -8.97 -14.13 26.56
CA ALA A 296 -9.61 -14.43 27.83
C ALA A 296 -10.42 -15.73 27.73
N SER A 297 -9.83 -16.83 28.20
CA SER A 297 -10.50 -18.04 28.69
C SER A 297 -9.51 -18.72 29.62
N GLY A 298 -9.80 -18.78 30.91
CA GLY A 298 -8.87 -19.24 31.92
C GLY A 298 -8.48 -20.70 31.70
N GLU A 299 -7.24 -20.94 31.29
CA GLU A 299 -6.46 -22.12 31.63
C GLU A 299 -4.99 -21.92 31.23
N LYS A 300 -4.11 -22.11 32.23
CA LYS A 300 -2.63 -22.19 32.23
C LYS A 300 -1.86 -21.36 31.18
N ALA A 301 -1.14 -20.35 31.69
CA ALA A 301 -0.06 -19.66 30.99
C ALA A 301 0.90 -20.67 30.29
N PRO A 302 1.15 -20.54 28.98
CA PRO A 302 2.30 -21.17 28.38
C PRO A 302 3.54 -20.35 28.76
N THR A 303 4.59 -21.07 29.10
CA THR A 303 5.96 -20.62 29.32
C THR A 303 6.42 -19.64 28.23
N HIS A 304 7.12 -18.57 28.65
CA HIS A 304 7.81 -17.59 27.80
C HIS A 304 8.43 -18.25 26.56
N THR A 305 7.75 -18.17 25.43
CA THR A 305 8.34 -18.53 24.14
C THR A 305 8.93 -17.25 23.59
N SER A 306 10.17 -16.97 23.98
CA SER A 306 10.97 -15.98 23.28
C SER A 306 11.06 -16.43 21.82
N LEU A 307 10.59 -15.59 20.89
CA LEU A 307 10.75 -15.82 19.46
C LEU A 307 12.19 -16.26 19.19
N THR A 308 12.34 -17.36 18.47
CA THR A 308 13.65 -17.86 18.07
C THR A 308 14.34 -16.84 17.18
N MET A 309 15.68 -16.88 17.13
CA MET A 309 16.44 -15.96 16.27
C MET A 309 16.02 -16.07 14.81
N GLU A 310 15.64 -17.28 14.36
CA GLU A 310 15.15 -17.56 13.01
C GLU A 310 13.77 -16.92 12.74
N GLU A 311 12.85 -16.94 13.71
CA GLU A 311 11.59 -16.19 13.62
C GLU A 311 11.81 -14.68 13.60
N LEU A 312 12.77 -14.17 14.38
CA LEU A 312 13.14 -12.75 14.38
C LEU A 312 13.79 -12.31 13.06
N GLU A 313 14.60 -13.16 12.46
CA GLU A 313 15.19 -12.92 11.14
C GLU A 313 14.12 -12.94 10.03
N GLY A 314 13.17 -13.88 10.07
CA GLY A 314 12.01 -13.88 9.18
C GLY A 314 11.11 -12.65 9.35
N LEU A 315 10.98 -12.15 10.59
CA LEU A 315 10.25 -10.91 10.90
C LEU A 315 10.92 -9.67 10.30
N LEU A 316 12.25 -9.64 10.26
CA LEU A 316 13.07 -8.53 9.76
C LEU A 316 13.30 -8.57 8.24
N GLN A 317 12.95 -9.69 7.59
CA GLN A 317 13.04 -9.79 6.14
C GLN A 317 12.00 -8.86 5.50
N ASP A 318 12.47 -7.93 4.66
CA ASP A 318 11.58 -7.02 3.95
C ASP A 318 10.67 -7.84 3.02
N ASP A 319 9.35 -7.78 3.25
CA ASP A 319 8.33 -8.42 2.40
C ASP A 319 8.32 -7.86 0.96
N ILE A 320 9.18 -6.90 0.61
CA ILE A 320 9.29 -6.35 -0.74
C ILE A 320 10.76 -6.12 -1.06
N GLN A 321 11.31 -6.93 -1.98
CA GLN A 321 12.65 -6.70 -2.52
C GLN A 321 12.64 -5.45 -3.41
N ILE A 322 13.46 -4.45 -3.07
CA ILE A 322 13.52 -3.20 -3.83
C ILE A 322 14.53 -3.32 -4.97
N ARG A 323 14.06 -3.12 -6.19
CA ARG A 323 14.89 -3.20 -7.40
C ARG A 323 15.64 -1.91 -7.66
N GLN A 324 16.89 -2.06 -8.10
CA GLN A 324 17.79 -0.94 -8.41
C GLN A 324 17.93 -0.69 -9.93
N GLU A 325 17.44 -1.59 -10.79
CA GLU A 325 17.59 -1.50 -12.25
C GLU A 325 16.24 -1.30 -12.96
N ALA A 326 16.23 -0.51 -14.04
CA ALA A 326 15.05 -0.35 -14.90
C ALA A 326 14.83 -1.64 -15.69
N THR A 327 13.65 -2.22 -15.54
CA THR A 327 13.29 -3.48 -16.19
C THR A 327 12.40 -3.28 -17.42
N GLY A 328 11.91 -2.06 -17.65
CA GLY A 328 11.06 -1.72 -18.79
C GLY A 328 9.57 -1.89 -18.49
N GLY A 329 9.20 -2.07 -17.22
CA GLY A 329 7.81 -2.28 -16.80
C GLY A 329 7.33 -3.71 -16.94
N ILE A 330 6.02 -3.85 -16.74
CA ILE A 330 5.31 -5.13 -16.88
C ILE A 330 5.09 -5.53 -18.34
N ALA A 331 5.40 -6.80 -18.65
CA ALA A 331 5.13 -7.34 -19.97
C ALA A 331 3.62 -7.57 -20.20
N PRO A 332 3.11 -7.49 -21.44
CA PRO A 332 1.68 -7.69 -21.71
C PRO A 332 1.13 -9.06 -21.27
N ASP A 333 1.93 -10.11 -21.40
CA ASP A 333 1.56 -11.47 -20.99
C ASP A 333 1.44 -11.59 -19.46
N GLU A 334 2.38 -10.97 -18.74
CA GLU A 334 2.35 -10.88 -17.28
C GLU A 334 1.13 -10.08 -16.81
N LEU A 335 0.84 -8.95 -17.48
CA LEU A 335 -0.33 -8.14 -17.16
C LEU A 335 -1.64 -8.93 -17.37
N THR A 336 -1.72 -9.73 -18.43
CA THR A 336 -2.89 -10.56 -18.74
C THR A 336 -3.10 -11.65 -17.70
N LEU A 337 -2.02 -12.28 -17.25
CA LEU A 337 -2.03 -13.22 -16.12
C LEU A 337 -2.51 -12.52 -14.84
N LEU A 338 -2.00 -11.33 -14.54
CA LEU A 338 -2.40 -10.58 -13.36
C LEU A 338 -3.88 -10.16 -13.38
N CYS A 339 -4.45 -9.92 -14.56
CA CYS A 339 -5.88 -9.59 -14.70
C CYS A 339 -6.80 -10.83 -14.66
N ASP A 340 -6.23 -12.04 -14.65
CA ASP A 340 -6.98 -13.30 -14.60
C ASP A 340 -7.17 -13.80 -13.17
N ARG A 341 -8.36 -13.56 -12.62
CA ARG A 341 -8.66 -13.88 -11.22
C ARG A 341 -8.45 -15.37 -10.86
N PRO A 342 -9.01 -16.35 -11.58
CA PRO A 342 -8.71 -17.76 -11.33
C PRO A 342 -7.22 -18.08 -11.34
N GLN A 343 -6.47 -17.58 -12.33
CA GLN A 343 -5.03 -17.85 -12.41
C GLN A 343 -4.25 -17.20 -11.27
N VAL A 344 -4.58 -15.97 -10.90
CA VAL A 344 -3.98 -15.26 -9.74
C VAL A 344 -4.22 -16.04 -8.45
N ILE A 345 -5.43 -16.54 -8.22
CA ILE A 345 -5.77 -17.32 -7.02
C ILE A 345 -5.02 -18.65 -7.03
N ASP A 346 -5.05 -19.38 -8.14
CA ASP A 346 -4.38 -20.68 -8.25
C ASP A 346 -2.86 -20.55 -8.11
N ALA A 347 -2.27 -19.50 -8.68
CA ALA A 347 -0.84 -19.20 -8.60
C ALA A 347 -0.40 -18.73 -7.21
N PHE A 348 -1.09 -17.75 -6.64
CA PHE A 348 -0.56 -17.01 -5.49
C PHE A 348 -1.23 -17.34 -4.17
N VAL A 349 -2.46 -17.87 -4.20
CA VAL A 349 -3.20 -18.30 -3.00
C VAL A 349 -3.09 -19.81 -2.80
N LYS A 350 -3.47 -20.61 -3.80
CA LYS A 350 -3.45 -22.09 -3.71
C LYS A 350 -2.08 -22.70 -4.01
N LYS A 351 -1.20 -21.95 -4.67
CA LYS A 351 0.15 -22.38 -5.07
C LYS A 351 0.15 -23.67 -5.92
N THR A 352 -0.87 -23.84 -6.76
CA THR A 352 -1.04 -25.03 -7.61
C THR A 352 -0.30 -24.91 -8.95
N THR A 353 0.02 -23.70 -9.39
CA THR A 353 0.73 -23.43 -10.64
C THR A 353 2.13 -22.88 -10.39
N ASN A 354 3.09 -23.26 -11.23
CA ASN A 354 4.50 -22.86 -11.11
C ASN A 354 4.77 -21.46 -11.70
N VAL A 355 3.96 -20.47 -11.30
CA VAL A 355 4.09 -19.08 -11.72
C VAL A 355 5.05 -18.38 -10.76
N PRO A 356 6.08 -17.67 -11.26
CA PRO A 356 6.97 -16.91 -10.40
C PRO A 356 6.20 -15.82 -9.64
N ARG A 357 6.44 -15.72 -8.32
CA ARG A 357 5.88 -14.65 -7.47
C ARG A 357 6.57 -13.31 -7.70
N GLU A 358 7.68 -13.33 -8.41
CA GLU A 358 8.49 -12.17 -8.73
C GLU A 358 8.99 -12.26 -10.17
N THR A 359 8.70 -11.23 -10.96
CA THR A 359 9.22 -11.07 -12.33
C THR A 359 9.59 -9.63 -12.57
N LYS A 360 10.23 -9.32 -13.70
CA LYS A 360 10.58 -7.93 -14.09
C LYS A 360 9.40 -6.94 -13.98
N GLY A 361 8.17 -7.39 -14.27
CA GLY A 361 6.98 -6.54 -14.25
C GLY A 361 6.26 -6.41 -12.90
N TYR A 362 6.34 -7.42 -12.03
CA TYR A 362 5.56 -7.42 -10.80
C TYR A 362 6.22 -8.19 -9.65
N TYR A 363 5.72 -7.92 -8.45
CA TYR A 363 6.09 -8.62 -7.23
C TYR A 363 4.84 -8.89 -6.39
N VAL A 364 4.61 -10.15 -6.01
CA VAL A 364 3.49 -10.53 -5.14
C VAL A 364 3.93 -10.44 -3.68
N VAL A 365 3.30 -9.54 -2.93
CA VAL A 365 3.60 -9.31 -1.51
C VAL A 365 3.21 -10.54 -0.71
N ASP A 366 4.18 -11.12 0.01
CA ASP A 366 3.92 -12.32 0.78
C ASP A 366 3.11 -12.00 2.04
N THR A 367 1.81 -12.25 1.94
CA THR A 367 0.86 -12.06 3.03
C THR A 367 1.02 -13.15 4.10
N ALA A 368 1.92 -14.13 3.95
CA ALA A 368 2.19 -15.14 4.97
C ALA A 368 2.63 -14.50 6.30
N ALA A 369 3.47 -13.46 6.26
CA ALA A 369 3.80 -12.68 7.46
C ALA A 369 2.56 -11.94 8.02
N SER A 370 1.73 -11.35 7.16
CA SER A 370 0.48 -10.69 7.57
C SER A 370 -0.59 -11.64 8.14
N ARG A 371 -0.67 -12.88 7.64
CA ARG A 371 -1.59 -13.94 8.13
C ARG A 371 -1.10 -14.60 9.41
N MET A 372 0.19 -14.92 9.51
CA MET A 372 0.79 -15.46 10.73
C MET A 372 0.80 -14.43 11.88
N MET A 373 0.79 -13.13 11.57
CA MET A 373 1.01 -12.06 12.57
C MET A 373 -0.16 -11.07 12.68
N GLY A 374 -1.28 -11.37 12.03
CA GLY A 374 -2.54 -10.74 12.35
C GLY A 374 -2.68 -9.27 11.95
N MET A 375 -2.00 -8.84 10.89
CA MET A 375 -2.05 -7.45 10.41
C MET A 375 -3.41 -7.08 9.79
N ASP A 376 -4.21 -8.08 9.43
CA ASP A 376 -5.64 -7.94 9.17
C ASP A 376 -6.41 -7.99 10.50
N SER A 377 -6.26 -6.96 11.33
CA SER A 377 -6.97 -6.84 12.61
C SER A 377 -8.20 -5.93 12.49
N PHE A 378 -9.25 -6.23 13.26
CA PHE A 378 -10.26 -5.21 13.54
C PHE A 378 -9.66 -4.19 14.52
N THR A 379 -9.83 -2.91 14.20
CA THR A 379 -9.67 -1.80 15.17
C THR A 379 -11.04 -1.38 15.64
#